data_AF-A0A525IEP5-F1
#
_entry.id   AF-A0A525IEP5-F1
#
_cell.length_a   1.000
_cell.length_b   1.000
_cell.length_c   1.000
_cell.angle_alpha   90.00
_cell.angle_beta   90.00
_cell.angle_gamma   90.00
#
_symmetry.space_group_name_H-M   'P 1'
#
loop_
_entity.id
_entity.type
_entity.pdbx_description
1 polymer ?
#
loop_
_entity_poly.entity_id
_entity_poly.type
_entity_poly.pdbx_seq_one_letter_code
_entity_poly.pdbx_strand_id
1 'polypeptide(L)'
;MSERRVADALDGAPLDAIKIVAAASMVCDHLNDMAFHHRYLALWYAGRLAFPLFCLVLALNLERGASATRYAAYLTPFAIVSQPIYKAAFHDGLDNVLITLLLAIFVAELMLRLPRWGQHVVFATGAAASFAAPWTAISTGLCFGVAGLLLPSALTLILQGRRDAAPWALLLYVGLNWFPRDELFDSLFAPLVVLIAAAAILALARRLAGRRRFLPRFALYAFYPLHLLALIGWRALA
;
A
#
# COMPACT_ATOMS: atom_id res chain seq x y z
N MET A 1 -3.35 -16.99 -29.05
CA MET A 1 -2.95 -15.72 -28.41
C MET A 1 -2.40 -16.06 -27.04
N SER A 2 -1.09 -15.92 -26.83
CA SER A 2 -0.46 -16.14 -25.52
C SER A 2 -1.11 -15.19 -24.51
N GLU A 3 -1.73 -15.73 -23.46
CA GLU A 3 -2.18 -14.93 -22.31
C GLU A 3 -0.96 -14.21 -21.73
N ARG A 4 -0.79 -12.93 -22.06
CA ARG A 4 0.18 -12.10 -21.34
C ARG A 4 -0.24 -12.10 -19.88
N ARG A 5 0.68 -12.42 -18.97
CA ARG A 5 0.40 -12.33 -17.54
C ARG A 5 -0.01 -10.90 -17.23
N VAL A 6 -0.94 -10.73 -16.29
CA VAL A 6 -1.42 -9.39 -15.88
C VAL A 6 -0.25 -8.47 -15.50
N ALA A 7 0.81 -9.03 -14.91
CA ALA A 7 2.01 -8.31 -14.56
C ALA A 7 2.78 -7.76 -15.77
N ASP A 8 2.84 -8.50 -16.88
CA ASP A 8 3.49 -8.05 -18.12
C ASP A 8 2.75 -6.86 -18.75
N ALA A 9 1.42 -6.88 -18.67
CA ALA A 9 0.58 -5.78 -19.15
C ALA A 9 0.71 -4.50 -18.31
N LEU A 10 1.25 -4.61 -17.09
CA LEU A 10 1.46 -3.51 -16.16
C LEU A 10 2.95 -3.14 -16.00
N ASP A 11 3.86 -3.69 -16.81
CA ASP A 11 5.26 -3.25 -16.82
C ASP A 11 5.47 -1.98 -17.67
N GLY A 12 6.58 -1.27 -17.42
CA GLY A 12 6.94 -0.03 -18.10
C GLY A 12 6.17 1.17 -17.57
N ALA A 13 5.70 2.03 -18.48
CA ALA A 13 4.90 3.22 -18.14
C ALA A 13 3.64 2.95 -17.31
N PRO A 14 2.87 1.85 -17.50
CA PRO A 14 1.77 1.49 -16.60
C PRO A 14 2.16 1.43 -15.12
N LEU A 15 3.28 0.79 -14.78
CA LEU A 15 3.74 0.72 -13.38
C LEU A 15 4.08 2.11 -12.84
N ASP A 16 4.70 2.94 -13.68
CA ASP A 16 5.10 4.30 -13.31
C ASP A 16 3.86 5.20 -13.12
N ALA A 17 2.80 5.01 -13.91
CA ALA A 17 1.52 5.69 -13.72
C ALA A 17 0.85 5.28 -12.40
N ILE A 18 0.80 3.98 -12.08
CA ILE A 18 0.26 3.48 -10.81
C ILE A 18 1.03 4.08 -9.62
N LYS A 19 2.37 4.09 -9.71
CA LYS A 19 3.26 4.70 -8.72
C LYS A 19 2.97 6.18 -8.50
N ILE A 20 2.76 6.95 -9.57
CA ILE A 20 2.44 8.38 -9.48
C ILE A 20 1.09 8.60 -8.83
N VAL A 21 0.07 7.84 -9.22
CA VAL A 21 -1.26 7.94 -8.60
C VAL A 21 -1.18 7.60 -7.11
N ALA A 22 -0.45 6.55 -6.73
CA ALA A 22 -0.23 6.21 -5.33
C ALA A 22 0.46 7.34 -4.54
N ALA A 23 1.50 7.95 -5.12
CA ALA A 23 2.21 9.07 -4.52
C ALA A 23 1.34 10.34 -4.41
N ALA A 24 0.53 10.64 -5.43
CA ALA A 24 -0.39 11.77 -5.40
C ALA A 24 -1.48 11.58 -4.33
N SER A 25 -2.07 10.39 -4.25
CA SER A 25 -3.01 10.00 -3.20
C SER A 25 -2.42 10.16 -1.80
N MET A 26 -1.15 9.76 -1.60
CA MET A 26 -0.45 9.93 -0.33
C MET A 26 -0.31 11.41 0.06
N VAL A 27 0.02 12.27 -0.91
CA VAL A 27 0.09 13.73 -0.67
C VAL A 27 -1.28 14.30 -0.32
N CYS A 28 -2.36 13.85 -0.98
CA CYS A 28 -3.72 14.26 -0.62
C CYS A 28 -4.07 13.89 0.84
N ASP A 29 -3.71 12.69 1.28
CA ASP A 29 -3.94 12.24 2.66
C ASP A 29 -3.18 13.11 3.67
N HIS A 30 -1.88 13.32 3.44
CA HIS A 30 -1.02 14.11 4.33
C HIS A 30 -1.38 15.60 4.32
N LEU A 31 -1.82 16.17 3.18
CA LEU A 31 -2.36 17.53 3.14
C LEU A 31 -3.64 17.65 3.94
N ASN A 32 -4.54 16.66 3.84
CA ASN A 32 -5.78 16.68 4.61
C ASN A 32 -5.52 16.62 6.11
N ASP A 33 -4.56 15.79 6.54
CA ASP A 33 -4.11 15.70 7.92
C ASP A 33 -3.44 16.99 8.41
N MET A 34 -2.36 17.41 7.74
CA MET A 34 -1.47 18.46 8.25
C MET A 34 -1.95 19.89 7.96
N ALA A 35 -2.61 20.13 6.81
CA ALA A 35 -3.04 21.46 6.39
C ALA A 35 -4.52 21.74 6.64
N PHE A 36 -5.35 20.71 6.60
CA PHE A 36 -6.81 20.86 6.68
C PHE A 36 -7.44 20.20 7.91
N HIS A 37 -6.65 19.61 8.82
CA HIS A 37 -7.14 19.00 10.06
C HIS A 37 -8.29 18.01 9.83
N HIS A 38 -8.13 17.14 8.82
CA HIS A 38 -9.12 16.15 8.37
C HIS A 38 -10.46 16.71 7.85
N ARG A 39 -10.53 18.01 7.51
CA ARG A 39 -11.77 18.66 7.07
C ARG A 39 -12.37 18.09 5.79
N TYR A 40 -11.54 17.60 4.85
CA TYR A 40 -12.02 17.21 3.53
C TYR A 40 -12.11 15.68 3.38
N LEU A 41 -13.35 15.17 3.48
CA LEU A 41 -13.64 13.75 3.32
C LEU A 41 -13.19 13.18 1.97
N ALA A 42 -13.29 13.95 0.89
CA ALA A 42 -12.82 13.52 -0.44
C ALA A 42 -11.30 13.26 -0.49
N LEU A 43 -10.50 14.10 0.19
CA LEU A 43 -9.05 13.89 0.28
C LEU A 43 -8.71 12.67 1.14
N TRP A 44 -9.51 12.39 2.17
CA TRP A 44 -9.38 11.17 2.96
C TRP A 44 -9.64 9.91 2.13
N TYR A 45 -10.75 9.84 1.37
CA TYR A 45 -11.01 8.71 0.46
C TYR A 45 -9.92 8.58 -0.61
N ALA A 46 -9.45 9.69 -1.18
CA ALA A 46 -8.34 9.67 -2.14
C ALA A 46 -7.05 9.13 -1.51
N GLY A 47 -6.78 9.47 -0.24
CA GLY A 47 -5.66 8.97 0.55
C GLY A 47 -5.66 7.46 0.74
N ARG A 48 -6.84 6.85 0.94
CA ARG A 48 -6.99 5.39 1.09
C ARG A 48 -6.56 4.59 -0.16
N LEU A 49 -6.37 5.24 -1.32
CA LEU A 49 -5.81 4.62 -2.53
C LEU A 49 -4.30 4.37 -2.42
N ALA A 50 -3.57 5.20 -1.67
CA ALA A 50 -2.11 5.22 -1.72
C ALA A 50 -1.51 3.85 -1.37
N PHE A 51 -1.85 3.34 -0.19
CA PHE A 51 -1.23 2.14 0.33
C PHE A 51 -1.56 0.86 -0.46
N PRO A 52 -2.82 0.55 -0.84
CA PRO A 52 -3.13 -0.60 -1.70
C PRO A 52 -2.43 -0.55 -3.05
N LEU A 53 -2.25 0.63 -3.64
CA LEU A 53 -1.50 0.78 -4.89
C LEU A 53 -0.01 0.53 -4.68
N PHE A 54 0.58 0.95 -3.56
CA PHE A 54 1.95 0.57 -3.20
C PHE A 54 2.10 -0.94 -2.96
N CYS A 55 1.14 -1.57 -2.28
CA CYS A 55 1.08 -3.03 -2.11
C CYS A 55 1.01 -3.75 -3.46
N LEU A 56 0.23 -3.22 -4.41
CA LEU A 56 0.16 -3.76 -5.77
C LEU A 56 1.48 -3.60 -6.52
N VAL A 57 2.14 -2.45 -6.44
CA VAL A 57 3.47 -2.22 -7.05
C VAL A 57 4.49 -3.22 -6.49
N LEU A 58 4.49 -3.45 -5.18
CA LEU A 58 5.33 -4.44 -4.51
C LEU A 58 5.04 -5.84 -5.06
N ALA A 59 3.77 -6.26 -5.07
CA ALA A 59 3.34 -7.56 -5.56
C ALA A 59 3.69 -7.79 -7.04
N LEU A 60 3.52 -6.77 -7.89
CA LEU A 60 3.93 -6.82 -9.30
C LEU A 60 5.44 -6.99 -9.45
N ASN A 61 6.25 -6.36 -8.58
CA ASN A 61 7.71 -6.55 -8.62
C ASN A 61 8.11 -7.98 -8.20
N LEU A 62 7.47 -8.52 -7.16
CA LEU A 62 7.73 -9.89 -6.70
C LEU A 62 7.32 -10.94 -7.74
N GLU A 63 6.14 -10.79 -8.37
CA GLU A 63 5.69 -11.72 -9.42
C GLU A 63 6.64 -11.75 -10.62
N ARG A 64 7.22 -10.60 -10.99
CA ARG A 64 8.24 -10.48 -12.04
C ARG A 64 9.64 -10.97 -11.63
N GLY A 65 9.78 -11.56 -10.45
CA GLY A 65 11.03 -12.17 -10.00
C GLY A 65 12.03 -11.20 -9.38
N ALA A 66 11.59 -10.04 -8.87
CA ALA A 66 12.47 -9.19 -8.08
C ALA A 66 12.96 -9.96 -6.82
N SER A 67 14.27 -9.98 -6.60
CA SER A 67 14.84 -10.54 -5.37
C SER A 67 14.35 -9.77 -4.15
N ALA A 68 13.65 -10.45 -3.25
CA ALA A 68 13.15 -9.89 -1.99
C ALA A 68 14.28 -9.26 -1.16
N THR A 69 15.41 -9.96 -1.00
CA THR A 69 16.58 -9.46 -0.29
C THR A 69 17.13 -8.17 -0.90
N ARG A 70 17.25 -8.11 -2.23
CA ARG A 70 17.72 -6.92 -2.93
C ARG A 70 16.72 -5.78 -2.82
N TYR A 71 15.42 -6.07 -2.94
CA TYR A 71 14.37 -5.06 -2.80
C TYR A 71 14.36 -4.48 -1.39
N ALA A 72 14.40 -5.34 -0.36
CA ALA A 72 14.53 -4.94 1.03
C ALA A 72 15.77 -4.05 1.24
N ALA A 73 16.94 -4.45 0.74
CA ALA A 73 18.17 -3.67 0.86
C ALA A 73 18.07 -2.26 0.25
N TYR A 74 17.35 -2.09 -0.86
CA TYR A 74 17.11 -0.76 -1.43
C TYR A 74 16.10 0.07 -0.64
N LEU A 75 15.13 -0.56 0.01
CA LEU A 75 14.06 0.12 0.76
C LEU A 75 14.53 0.52 2.17
N THR A 76 15.36 -0.29 2.83
CA THR A 76 15.87 -0.08 4.19
C THR A 76 16.46 1.30 4.45
N PRO A 77 17.42 1.84 3.65
CA PRO A 77 18.01 3.14 3.95
C PRO A 77 16.96 4.26 3.95
N PHE A 78 15.99 4.22 3.03
CA PHE A 78 14.91 5.21 2.99
C PHE A 78 13.93 5.03 4.15
N ALA A 79 13.63 3.79 4.55
CA ALA A 79 12.79 3.53 5.72
C ALA A 79 13.42 4.09 7.00
N ILE A 80 14.73 3.92 7.19
CA ILE A 80 15.47 4.43 8.36
C ILE A 80 15.51 5.97 8.34
N VAL A 81 15.91 6.57 7.21
CA VAL A 81 16.01 8.04 7.09
C VAL A 81 14.66 8.72 7.23
N SER A 82 13.59 8.10 6.72
CA SER A 82 12.25 8.69 6.77
C SER A 82 11.60 8.59 8.14
N GLN A 83 12.04 7.68 9.02
CA GLN A 83 11.40 7.48 10.33
C GLN A 83 11.43 8.73 11.23
N PRO A 84 12.57 9.41 11.47
CA PRO A 84 12.56 10.63 12.28
C PRO A 84 11.73 11.75 11.62
N ILE A 85 11.74 11.85 10.29
CA ILE A 85 10.94 12.83 9.54
C ILE A 85 9.45 12.56 9.72
N TYR A 86 9.03 11.30 9.58
CA TYR A 86 7.65 10.87 9.79
C TYR A 86 7.18 11.17 11.22
N LYS A 87 7.99 10.85 12.23
CA LYS A 87 7.67 11.15 13.63
C LYS A 87 7.53 12.64 13.90
N ALA A 88 8.33 13.47 13.24
CA ALA A 88 8.22 14.93 13.31
C ALA A 88 6.96 15.48 12.60
N ALA A 89 6.44 14.79 11.58
CA ALA A 89 5.23 15.20 10.87
C ALA A 89 3.95 14.89 11.67
N PHE A 90 3.80 13.64 12.15
CA PHE A 90 2.51 13.12 12.64
C PHE A 90 2.40 12.93 14.15
N HIS A 91 3.51 12.80 14.89
CA HIS A 91 3.52 12.57 16.35
C HIS A 91 2.62 11.42 16.86
N ASP A 92 2.31 10.44 16.00
CA ASP A 92 1.34 9.36 16.24
C ASP A 92 1.95 8.09 16.88
N GLY A 93 3.27 8.09 17.09
CA GLY A 93 4.02 6.95 17.63
C GLY A 93 4.20 5.80 16.64
N LEU A 94 3.77 5.95 15.38
CA LEU A 94 3.79 4.90 14.37
C LEU A 94 5.09 4.89 13.54
N ASP A 95 5.32 3.74 12.92
CA ASP A 95 6.35 3.51 11.91
C ASP A 95 5.86 3.93 10.53
N ASN A 96 6.78 4.53 9.77
CA ASN A 96 6.49 5.00 8.43
C ASN A 96 6.13 3.84 7.49
N VAL A 97 5.43 4.17 6.40
CA VAL A 97 4.92 3.18 5.43
C VAL A 97 6.00 2.29 4.82
N LEU A 98 7.24 2.77 4.69
CA LEU A 98 8.34 2.00 4.12
C LEU A 98 8.75 0.85 5.05
N ILE A 99 8.64 1.01 6.38
CA ILE A 99 8.86 -0.06 7.34
C ILE A 99 7.81 -1.17 7.16
N THR A 100 6.53 -0.79 7.04
CA THR A 100 5.46 -1.75 6.78
C THR A 100 5.69 -2.52 5.47
N LEU A 101 6.02 -1.82 4.39
CA LEU A 101 6.30 -2.44 3.09
C LEU A 101 7.56 -3.32 3.12
N LEU A 102 8.60 -2.92 3.88
CA LEU A 102 9.82 -3.70 4.07
C LEU A 102 9.52 -5.04 4.73
N LEU A 103 8.74 -5.04 5.82
CA LEU A 103 8.32 -6.27 6.47
C LEU A 103 7.41 -7.11 5.57
N ALA A 104 6.52 -6.47 4.81
CA ALA A 104 5.63 -7.16 3.89
C ALA A 104 6.38 -7.89 2.76
N ILE A 105 7.56 -7.42 2.33
CA ILE A 105 8.43 -8.16 1.39
C ILE A 105 8.82 -9.52 1.97
N PHE A 106 9.28 -9.56 3.22
CA PHE A 106 9.69 -10.81 3.87
C PHE A 106 8.49 -11.72 4.17
N VAL A 107 7.36 -11.14 4.59
CA VAL A 107 6.12 -11.89 4.79
C VAL A 107 5.64 -12.52 3.48
N ALA A 108 5.69 -11.79 2.36
CA ALA A 108 5.34 -12.34 1.06
C ALA A 108 6.25 -13.50 0.65
N GLU A 109 7.56 -13.39 0.88
CA GLU A 109 8.50 -14.48 0.62
C GLU A 109 8.19 -15.72 1.48
N LEU A 110 7.89 -15.52 2.77
CA LEU A 110 7.50 -16.61 3.67
C LEU A 110 6.18 -17.26 3.23
N MET A 111 5.18 -16.47 2.85
CA MET A 111 3.89 -16.97 2.35
C MET A 111 4.05 -17.88 1.14
N LEU A 112 4.98 -17.57 0.24
CA LEU A 112 5.26 -18.41 -0.92
C LEU A 112 5.89 -19.77 -0.56
N ARG A 113 6.50 -19.91 0.62
CA ARG A 113 7.08 -21.16 1.12
C ARG A 113 6.09 -22.03 1.90
N LEU A 114 4.97 -21.45 2.34
CA LEU A 114 3.95 -22.20 3.08
C LEU A 114 3.11 -23.10 2.17
N PRO A 115 2.68 -24.27 2.66
CA PRO A 115 1.65 -25.04 1.96
C PRO A 115 0.34 -24.24 1.90
N ARG A 116 -0.52 -24.55 0.92
CA ARG A 116 -1.75 -23.79 0.65
C ARG A 116 -2.65 -23.61 1.88
N TRP A 117 -2.85 -24.67 2.67
CA TRP A 117 -3.63 -24.59 3.90
C TRP A 117 -3.01 -23.63 4.91
N GLY A 118 -1.67 -23.61 5.02
CA GLY A 118 -0.94 -22.70 5.90
C GLY A 118 -1.10 -21.24 5.48
N GLN A 119 -1.09 -20.96 4.17
CA GLN A 119 -1.39 -19.63 3.63
C GLN A 119 -2.78 -19.15 4.08
N HIS A 120 -3.79 -20.01 3.96
CA HIS A 120 -5.16 -19.68 4.39
C HIS A 120 -5.28 -19.48 5.89
N VAL A 121 -4.56 -20.26 6.72
CA VAL A 121 -4.53 -20.05 8.18
C VAL A 121 -3.91 -18.70 8.52
N VAL A 122 -2.79 -18.32 7.88
CA VAL A 122 -2.18 -17.00 8.13
C VAL A 122 -3.09 -15.87 7.65
N PHE A 123 -3.72 -15.99 6.48
CA PHE A 123 -4.67 -14.98 6.02
C PHE A 123 -5.91 -14.88 6.92
N ALA A 124 -6.46 -16.00 7.39
CA ALA A 124 -7.62 -16.03 8.27
C ALA A 124 -7.32 -15.37 9.62
N THR A 125 -6.19 -15.75 10.24
CA THR A 125 -5.76 -15.17 11.52
C THR A 125 -5.44 -13.69 11.38
N GLY A 126 -4.75 -13.29 10.30
CA GLY A 126 -4.43 -11.88 10.07
C GLY A 126 -5.63 -11.01 9.71
N ALA A 127 -6.59 -11.53 8.94
CA ALA A 127 -7.86 -10.87 8.69
C ALA A 127 -8.63 -10.71 10.00
N ALA A 128 -8.81 -11.79 10.77
CA ALA A 128 -9.48 -11.74 12.07
C ALA A 128 -8.84 -10.70 13.01
N ALA A 129 -7.50 -10.67 13.10
CA ALA A 129 -6.79 -9.68 13.89
C ALA A 129 -7.04 -8.23 13.43
N SER A 130 -7.23 -8.01 12.12
CA SER A 130 -7.52 -6.68 11.56
C SER A 130 -8.94 -6.20 11.89
N PHE A 131 -9.88 -7.11 12.13
CA PHE A 131 -11.26 -6.79 12.53
C PHE A 131 -11.47 -6.81 14.04
N ALA A 132 -10.58 -7.46 14.80
CA ALA A 132 -10.75 -7.72 16.23
C ALA A 132 -10.73 -6.44 17.09
N ALA A 133 -10.02 -5.40 16.66
CA ALA A 133 -10.08 -4.11 17.32
C ALA A 133 -9.71 -2.96 16.36
N PRO A 134 -10.09 -1.71 16.68
CA PRO A 134 -9.53 -0.51 16.07
C PRO A 134 -8.01 -0.59 15.84
N TRP A 135 -7.54 -0.01 14.73
CA TRP A 135 -6.11 0.27 14.53
C TRP A 135 -5.47 0.97 15.75
N THR A 136 -6.24 1.85 16.40
CA THR A 136 -5.84 2.58 17.61
C THR A 136 -5.72 1.71 18.87
N ALA A 137 -6.35 0.54 18.92
CA ALA A 137 -6.30 -0.38 20.05
C ALA A 137 -5.27 -1.51 19.86
N ILE A 138 -4.96 -1.89 18.62
CA ILE A 138 -3.89 -2.85 18.29
C ILE A 138 -2.75 -2.06 17.66
N SER A 139 -2.01 -1.31 18.47
CA SER A 139 -0.79 -0.66 17.99
C SER A 139 0.28 -1.73 17.78
N THR A 140 0.37 -2.24 16.56
CA THR A 140 1.53 -3.05 16.12
C THR A 140 2.80 -2.19 15.93
N GLY A 141 2.71 -0.88 16.17
CA GLY A 141 3.72 0.10 15.76
C GLY A 141 3.71 0.42 14.27
N LEU A 142 3.13 -0.41 13.40
CA LEU A 142 3.11 -0.22 11.94
C LEU A 142 1.95 0.65 11.48
N CYS A 143 2.11 1.57 10.54
CA CYS A 143 1.01 2.43 10.08
C CYS A 143 -0.21 1.72 9.42
N PHE A 144 -0.09 0.44 9.03
CA PHE A 144 -1.18 -0.36 8.42
C PHE A 144 -1.31 -1.80 8.99
N GLY A 145 -0.48 -2.16 9.96
CA GLY A 145 -0.53 -3.43 10.66
C GLY A 145 -0.53 -4.72 9.89
N VAL A 146 -1.22 -5.69 10.48
CA VAL A 146 -1.32 -7.07 9.98
C VAL A 146 -1.97 -7.10 8.60
N ALA A 147 -3.01 -6.30 8.37
CA ALA A 147 -3.60 -6.15 7.05
C ALA A 147 -2.57 -5.64 6.03
N GLY A 148 -1.78 -4.63 6.39
CA GLY A 148 -0.73 -4.08 5.53
C GLY A 148 0.46 -5.01 5.31
N LEU A 149 0.79 -5.85 6.29
CA LEU A 149 1.80 -6.89 6.18
C LEU A 149 1.38 -8.00 5.19
N LEU A 150 0.10 -8.38 5.18
CA LEU A 150 -0.40 -9.54 4.45
C LEU A 150 -0.96 -9.21 3.07
N LEU A 151 -1.48 -8.00 2.84
CA LEU A 151 -2.09 -7.62 1.57
C LEU A 151 -1.14 -7.82 0.37
N PRO A 152 0.15 -7.43 0.42
CA PRO A 152 1.07 -7.69 -0.69
C PRO A 152 1.22 -9.18 -1.04
N SER A 153 1.19 -10.06 -0.03
CA SER A 153 1.25 -11.51 -0.22
C SER A 153 0.01 -12.03 -0.95
N ALA A 154 -1.18 -11.58 -0.55
CA ALA A 154 -2.43 -11.95 -1.21
C ALA A 154 -2.45 -11.48 -2.67
N LEU A 155 -2.05 -10.22 -2.93
CA LEU A 155 -1.93 -9.68 -4.29
C LEU A 155 -0.91 -10.45 -5.13
N THR A 156 0.23 -10.82 -4.56
CA THR A 156 1.26 -11.61 -5.26
C THR A 156 0.72 -12.97 -5.69
N LEU A 157 0.00 -13.67 -4.81
CA LEU A 157 -0.65 -14.94 -5.14
C LEU A 157 -1.69 -14.78 -6.25
N ILE A 158 -2.54 -13.75 -6.20
CA ILE A 158 -3.52 -13.45 -7.25
C ILE A 158 -2.83 -13.24 -8.60
N LEU A 159 -1.73 -12.48 -8.63
CA LEU A 159 -0.95 -12.22 -9.84
C LEU A 159 -0.30 -13.51 -10.41
N GLN A 160 0.03 -14.47 -9.55
CA GLN A 160 0.50 -15.82 -9.94
C GLN A 160 -0.64 -16.75 -10.38
N GLY A 161 -1.89 -16.28 -10.45
CA GLY A 161 -3.06 -17.05 -10.87
C GLY A 161 -3.80 -17.77 -9.74
N ARG A 162 -3.39 -17.60 -8.48
CA ARG A 162 -4.06 -18.18 -7.29
C ARG A 162 -5.29 -17.35 -6.90
N ARG A 163 -6.42 -17.61 -7.59
CA ARG A 163 -7.69 -16.90 -7.37
C ARG A 163 -8.29 -17.11 -5.98
N ASP A 164 -7.93 -18.18 -5.30
CA ASP A 164 -8.32 -18.48 -3.92
C ASP A 164 -7.72 -17.50 -2.88
N ALA A 165 -6.75 -16.69 -3.27
CA ALA A 165 -6.26 -15.56 -2.45
C ALA A 165 -7.15 -14.30 -2.57
N ALA A 166 -8.06 -14.21 -3.55
CA ALA A 166 -8.87 -13.01 -3.78
C ALA A 166 -9.81 -12.65 -2.62
N PRO A 167 -10.53 -13.59 -1.96
CA PRO A 167 -11.32 -13.27 -0.79
C PRO A 167 -10.47 -12.69 0.36
N TRP A 168 -9.25 -13.22 0.53
CA TRP A 168 -8.32 -12.72 1.55
C TRP A 168 -7.82 -11.31 1.23
N ALA A 169 -7.48 -11.01 -0.02
CA ALA A 169 -7.11 -9.67 -0.42
C ALA A 169 -8.26 -8.66 -0.16
N LEU A 170 -9.50 -9.05 -0.43
CA LEU A 170 -10.67 -8.22 -0.14
C LEU A 170 -10.85 -8.01 1.36
N LEU A 171 -10.81 -9.08 2.18
CA LEU A 171 -10.95 -8.98 3.63
C LEU A 171 -9.85 -8.14 4.27
N LEU A 172 -8.59 -8.33 3.88
CA LEU A 172 -7.47 -7.52 4.36
C LEU A 172 -7.63 -6.07 3.93
N TYR A 173 -8.10 -5.83 2.70
CA TYR A 173 -8.33 -4.48 2.22
C TYR A 173 -9.46 -3.75 2.95
N VAL A 174 -10.57 -4.44 3.25
CA VAL A 174 -11.61 -3.90 4.13
C VAL A 174 -11.06 -3.67 5.54
N GLY A 175 -10.26 -4.62 6.06
CA GLY A 175 -9.59 -4.52 7.36
C GLY A 175 -8.67 -3.30 7.49
N LEU A 176 -7.99 -2.88 6.42
CA LEU A 176 -7.19 -1.64 6.39
C LEU A 176 -8.02 -0.37 6.64
N ASN A 177 -9.32 -0.43 6.40
CA ASN A 177 -10.26 0.68 6.54
C ASN A 177 -11.28 0.40 7.65
N TRP A 178 -11.03 -0.61 8.49
CA TRP A 178 -11.89 -0.94 9.61
C TRP A 178 -11.68 0.07 10.73
N PHE A 179 -12.48 1.15 10.70
CA PHE A 179 -12.50 2.14 11.75
C PHE A 179 -13.71 1.89 12.66
N PRO A 180 -13.54 1.92 14.00
CA PRO A 180 -14.65 1.91 14.95
C PRO A 180 -15.12 3.35 15.21
N ARG A 181 -15.41 4.07 14.12
CA ARG A 181 -16.37 5.17 14.20
C ARG A 181 -17.73 4.57 13.90
N ASP A 182 -18.78 5.07 14.54
CA ASP A 182 -20.14 4.50 14.55
C ASP A 182 -20.87 4.48 13.18
N GLU A 183 -20.14 4.42 12.07
CA GLU A 183 -20.65 4.47 10.72
C GLU A 183 -20.13 3.25 9.94
N LEU A 184 -20.79 2.10 10.12
CA LEU A 184 -20.62 0.91 9.27
C LEU A 184 -20.63 1.28 7.78
N PHE A 185 -21.39 2.33 7.42
CA PHE A 185 -21.42 2.90 6.08
C PHE A 185 -20.02 3.33 5.60
N ASP A 186 -19.27 4.11 6.38
CA ASP A 186 -17.94 4.58 5.98
C ASP A 186 -16.92 3.44 5.87
N SER A 187 -16.97 2.48 6.81
CA SER A 187 -16.11 1.30 6.81
C SER A 187 -16.33 0.37 5.62
N LEU A 188 -17.49 0.43 4.95
CA LEU A 188 -17.79 -0.34 3.74
C LEU A 188 -17.72 0.50 2.45
N PHE A 189 -18.11 1.76 2.53
CA PHE A 189 -18.14 2.69 1.41
C PHE A 189 -16.73 3.10 0.98
N ALA A 190 -15.83 3.40 1.93
CA ALA A 190 -14.43 3.71 1.61
C ALA A 190 -13.76 2.58 0.82
N PRO A 191 -13.81 1.30 1.26
CA PRO A 191 -13.29 0.20 0.47
C PRO A 191 -13.91 0.08 -0.92
N LEU A 192 -15.24 0.23 -1.04
CA LEU A 192 -15.92 0.10 -2.32
C LEU A 192 -15.45 1.16 -3.32
N VAL A 193 -15.44 2.43 -2.91
CA VAL A 193 -15.02 3.57 -3.76
C VAL A 193 -13.57 3.38 -4.20
N VAL A 194 -12.70 2.96 -3.28
CA VAL A 194 -11.30 2.70 -3.60
C VAL A 194 -11.14 1.51 -4.54
N LEU A 195 -11.88 0.41 -4.37
CA LEU A 195 -11.79 -0.72 -5.29
C LEU A 195 -12.21 -0.33 -6.70
N ILE A 196 -13.29 0.46 -6.84
CA ILE A 196 -13.74 1.01 -8.13
C ILE A 196 -12.65 1.91 -8.73
N ALA A 197 -12.10 2.83 -7.94
CA ALA A 197 -11.05 3.74 -8.39
C ALA A 197 -9.76 2.98 -8.76
N ALA A 198 -9.34 1.98 -7.98
CA ALA A 198 -8.19 1.14 -8.27
C ALA A 198 -8.40 0.33 -9.56
N ALA A 199 -9.59 -0.22 -9.78
CA ALA A 199 -9.93 -0.88 -11.04
C ALA A 199 -9.85 0.09 -12.23
N ALA A 200 -10.37 1.31 -12.10
CA ALA A 200 -10.29 2.35 -13.13
C ALA A 200 -8.83 2.78 -13.39
N ILE A 201 -8.02 2.97 -12.35
CA ILE A 201 -6.59 3.29 -12.45
C ILE A 201 -5.85 2.18 -13.20
N LEU A 202 -6.14 0.90 -12.90
CA LEU A 202 -5.53 -0.22 -13.60
C LEU A 202 -5.97 -0.30 -15.06
N ALA A 203 -7.24 -0.04 -15.36
CA ALA A 203 -7.75 0.03 -16.72
C ALA A 203 -7.08 1.16 -17.52
N LEU A 204 -6.89 2.33 -16.91
CA LEU A 204 -6.22 3.47 -17.53
C LEU A 204 -4.73 3.23 -17.71
N ALA A 205 -4.05 2.69 -16.69
CA ALA A 205 -2.62 2.37 -16.74
C ALA A 205 -2.31 1.38 -17.86
N ARG A 206 -3.18 0.39 -18.10
CA ARG A 206 -3.04 -0.56 -19.24
C ARG A 206 -3.05 0.12 -20.61
N ARG A 207 -3.63 1.31 -20.76
CA ARG A 207 -3.56 2.08 -22.03
C ARG A 207 -2.15 2.56 -22.35
N LEU A 208 -1.24 2.55 -21.38
CA LEU A 208 0.17 2.87 -21.55
C LEU A 208 1.04 1.63 -21.83
N ALA A 209 0.45 0.44 -21.93
CA ALA A 209 1.19 -0.81 -22.12
C ALA A 209 2.11 -0.76 -23.34
N GLY A 210 3.32 -1.31 -23.20
CA GLY A 210 4.36 -1.29 -24.23
C GLY A 210 5.19 0.00 -24.28
N ARG A 211 4.82 1.06 -23.55
CA ARG A 211 5.65 2.26 -23.41
C ARG A 211 6.74 2.06 -22.35
N ARG A 212 7.91 2.65 -22.60
CA ARG A 212 9.08 2.56 -21.71
C ARG A 212 8.82 3.26 -20.37
N ARG A 213 9.56 2.83 -19.35
CA ARG A 213 9.66 3.54 -18.05
C ARG A 213 10.01 4.99 -18.28
N PHE A 214 9.37 5.88 -17.53
CA PHE A 214 9.66 7.31 -17.53
C PHE A 214 9.96 7.84 -16.12
N LEU A 215 9.59 7.08 -15.08
CA LEU A 215 9.89 7.43 -13.71
C LEU A 215 11.27 6.85 -13.32
N PRO A 216 12.22 7.68 -12.83
CA PRO A 216 13.51 7.18 -12.37
C PRO A 216 13.36 6.15 -11.25
N ARG A 217 14.26 5.16 -11.22
CA ARG A 217 14.18 4.02 -10.30
C ARG A 217 14.04 4.43 -8.83
N PHE A 218 14.76 5.47 -8.41
CA PHE A 218 14.80 5.93 -7.02
C PHE A 218 13.83 7.08 -6.72
N ALA A 219 13.05 7.55 -7.70
CA ALA A 219 12.25 8.77 -7.58
C ALA A 219 11.29 8.74 -6.39
N LEU A 220 10.52 7.66 -6.23
CA LEU A 220 9.56 7.57 -5.13
C LEU A 220 10.20 7.34 -3.76
N TYR A 221 11.38 6.72 -3.72
CA TYR A 221 12.09 6.52 -2.47
C TYR A 221 12.63 7.85 -1.92
N ALA A 222 13.13 8.72 -2.80
CA ALA A 222 13.55 10.07 -2.43
C ALA A 222 12.34 10.99 -2.17
N PHE A 223 11.28 10.87 -2.97
CA PHE A 223 10.04 11.64 -2.80
C PHE A 223 9.43 11.47 -1.41
N TYR A 224 9.45 10.26 -0.83
CA TYR A 224 8.80 9.99 0.44
C TYR A 224 9.30 10.88 1.61
N PRO A 225 10.60 10.91 1.96
CA PRO A 225 11.07 11.85 2.98
C PRO A 225 10.96 13.32 2.54
N LEU A 226 11.14 13.62 1.25
CA LEU A 226 11.15 15.00 0.76
C LEU A 226 9.76 15.68 0.82
N HIS A 227 8.68 14.98 0.49
CA HIS A 227 7.34 15.59 0.58
C HIS A 227 6.92 15.81 2.04
N LEU A 228 7.32 14.93 2.96
CA LEU A 228 7.10 15.14 4.40
C LEU A 228 7.89 16.36 4.90
N LEU A 229 9.16 16.48 4.52
CA LEU A 229 9.96 17.67 4.85
C LEU A 229 9.34 18.95 4.29
N ALA A 230 8.81 18.91 3.06
CA ALA A 230 8.12 20.05 2.47
C ALA A 230 6.86 20.44 3.27
N LEU A 231 6.07 19.46 3.72
CA LEU A 231 4.87 19.71 4.53
C LEU A 231 5.23 20.23 5.93
N ILE A 232 6.26 19.66 6.57
CA ILE A 232 6.79 20.15 7.85
C ILE A 232 7.27 21.61 7.70
N GLY A 233 8.05 21.88 6.67
CA GLY A 233 8.56 23.22 6.37
C GLY A 233 7.43 24.21 6.09
N TRP A 234 6.40 23.81 5.33
CA TRP A 234 5.22 24.62 5.10
C TRP A 234 4.48 24.92 6.42
N ARG A 235 4.23 23.92 7.26
CA ARG A 235 3.57 24.08 8.57
C ARG A 235 4.36 24.98 9.53
N ALA A 236 5.69 25.03 9.41
CA ALA A 236 6.52 25.91 10.23
C ALA A 236 6.50 27.38 9.77
N LEU A 237 6.04 27.65 8.54
CA LEU A 237 6.00 28.98 7.93
C LEU A 237 4.59 29.59 7.84
N ALA A 238 3.55 28.77 8.00
CA ALA A 238 2.14 29.16 7.97
C ALA A 238 1.63 29.56 9.37
#